data_AF-A0A1B6LSW0-F1
#
_entry.id   AF-A0A1B6LSW0-F1
#
_cell.length_a   1.000
_cell.length_b   1.000
_cell.length_c   1.000
_cell.angle_alpha   90.00
_cell.angle_beta   90.00
_cell.angle_gamma   90.00
#
_symmetry.space_group_name_H-M   'P 1'
#
loop_
_entity.id
_entity.type
_entity.pdbx_description
1 polymer ?
#
loop_
_entity_poly.entity_id
_entity_poly.type
_entity_poly.pdbx_seq_one_letter_code
_entity_poly.pdbx_strand_id
1 'polypeptide(L)'
;MILLLVSVLYCSILSHSFESSSKDYKHLDGKIAKVIMRPTKEKWDTMLEAMEYYVNKLRDPGLILAQDCEKNKSIITGILKDGCPNFVNLAVDEKYLLNEIDLTKKQLSRFYELRDNTKRTWSEFVTICAKQNVTMHV
;
A
#
# COMPACT_ATOMS: atom_id res chain seq x y z
N MET A 1 -25.00 14.75 4.53
CA MET A 1 -24.25 14.71 5.81
C MET A 1 -23.95 13.30 6.33
N ILE A 2 -24.78 12.29 6.04
CA ILE A 2 -24.56 10.90 6.51
C ILE A 2 -23.37 10.20 5.80
N LEU A 3 -23.18 10.42 4.49
CA LEU A 3 -22.07 9.85 3.72
C LEU A 3 -20.67 10.33 4.18
N LEU A 4 -20.57 11.57 4.67
CA LEU A 4 -19.31 12.14 5.19
C LEU A 4 -18.91 11.53 6.55
N LEU A 5 -19.88 11.11 7.35
CA LEU A 5 -19.60 10.49 8.65
C LEU A 5 -19.10 9.05 8.50
N VAL A 6 -19.60 8.31 7.50
CA VAL A 6 -19.18 6.92 7.23
C VAL A 6 -17.73 6.88 6.70
N SER A 7 -17.35 7.80 5.81
CA SER A 7 -15.98 7.88 5.29
C SER A 7 -14.97 8.36 6.34
N VAL A 8 -15.35 9.31 7.20
CA VAL A 8 -14.48 9.77 8.30
C VAL A 8 -14.33 8.71 9.39
N LEU A 9 -15.39 7.99 9.77
CA LEU A 9 -15.27 6.88 10.72
C LEU A 9 -14.45 5.72 10.15
N TYR A 10 -14.52 5.43 8.85
CA TYR A 10 -13.77 4.33 8.26
C TYR A 10 -12.29 4.68 8.01
N CYS A 11 -11.98 5.93 7.63
CA CYS A 11 -10.62 6.45 7.68
C CYS A 11 -10.05 6.37 9.10
N SER A 12 -10.86 6.68 10.12
CA SER A 12 -10.48 6.52 11.52
C SER A 12 -10.24 5.05 11.91
N ILE A 13 -11.02 4.10 11.38
CA ILE A 13 -10.84 2.65 11.62
C ILE A 13 -9.61 2.10 10.88
N LEU A 14 -9.33 2.58 9.66
CA LEU A 14 -8.09 2.28 8.93
C LEU A 14 -6.87 2.96 9.59
N SER A 15 -7.05 4.12 10.22
CA SER A 15 -5.98 4.86 10.90
C SER A 15 -5.71 4.39 12.33
N HIS A 16 -6.67 3.77 13.03
CA HIS A 16 -6.49 3.38 14.44
C HIS A 16 -5.79 2.03 14.67
N SER A 17 -5.55 1.20 13.64
CA SER A 17 -5.01 -0.15 13.85
C SER A 17 -3.79 -0.52 12.98
N PHE A 18 -3.28 0.38 12.15
CA PHE A 18 -2.07 0.12 11.36
C PHE A 18 -0.83 0.55 12.15
N GLU A 19 -0.71 0.01 13.36
CA GLU A 19 0.42 0.28 14.24
C GLU A 19 1.53 -0.73 13.97
N SER A 20 2.49 -0.30 13.14
CA SER A 20 3.91 -0.60 13.35
C SER A 20 4.36 -2.07 13.26
N SER A 21 3.77 -2.90 12.40
CA SER A 21 4.32 -4.25 12.15
C SER A 21 4.41 -4.61 10.67
N SER A 22 5.33 -5.51 10.31
CA SER A 22 5.41 -6.02 8.93
C SER A 22 4.16 -6.78 8.49
N LYS A 23 3.48 -7.43 9.44
CA LYS A 23 2.23 -8.16 9.19
C LYS A 23 1.13 -7.25 8.69
N ASP A 24 1.10 -6.00 9.13
CA ASP A 24 0.09 -5.03 8.71
C ASP A 24 0.30 -4.67 7.22
N TYR A 25 1.56 -4.44 6.80
CA TYR A 25 1.91 -4.23 5.39
C TYR A 25 1.47 -5.41 4.52
N LYS A 26 1.80 -6.64 4.94
CA LYS A 26 1.41 -7.85 4.22
C LYS A 26 -0.11 -8.02 4.12
N HIS A 27 -0.84 -7.73 5.21
CA HIS A 27 -2.29 -7.81 5.24
C HIS A 27 -2.93 -6.78 4.30
N LEU A 28 -2.38 -5.56 4.26
CA LEU A 28 -2.86 -4.50 3.37
C LEU A 28 -2.60 -4.85 1.90
N ASP A 29 -1.41 -5.36 1.56
CA ASP A 29 -1.12 -5.90 0.22
C ASP A 29 -2.12 -6.98 -0.18
N GLY A 30 -2.39 -7.95 0.71
CA GLY A 30 -3.39 -8.99 0.46
C GLY A 30 -4.80 -8.46 0.22
N LYS A 31 -5.23 -7.43 0.96
CA LYS A 31 -6.53 -6.76 0.75
C LYS A 31 -6.60 -6.07 -0.62
N ILE A 32 -5.56 -5.32 -0.98
CA ILE A 32 -5.47 -4.62 -2.28
C ILE A 32 -5.49 -5.65 -3.42
N ALA A 33 -4.63 -6.66 -3.35
CA ALA A 33 -4.53 -7.72 -4.34
C ALA A 33 -5.87 -8.45 -4.56
N LYS A 34 -6.61 -8.73 -3.48
CA LYS A 34 -7.93 -9.38 -3.55
C LYS A 34 -8.95 -8.55 -4.31
N VAL A 35 -8.95 -7.22 -4.15
CA VAL A 35 -9.85 -6.33 -4.90
C VAL A 35 -9.43 -6.26 -6.37
N ILE A 36 -8.13 -6.20 -6.67
CA ILE A 36 -7.64 -6.23 -8.06
C ILE A 36 -8.11 -7.50 -8.79
N MET A 37 -8.06 -8.66 -8.12
CA MET A 37 -8.50 -9.94 -8.69
C MET A 37 -10.02 -10.07 -8.82
N ARG A 38 -10.79 -9.37 -7.98
CA ARG A 38 -12.27 -9.44 -7.94
C ARG A 38 -12.85 -8.04 -7.73
N PRO A 39 -12.76 -7.17 -8.75
CA PRO A 39 -13.11 -5.76 -8.61
C PRO A 39 -14.63 -5.58 -8.53
N THR A 40 -15.04 -4.63 -7.71
CA THR A 40 -16.36 -3.99 -7.80
C THR A 40 -16.14 -2.49 -7.70
N LYS A 41 -17.03 -1.68 -8.27
CA LYS A 41 -16.89 -0.22 -8.28
C LYS A 41 -16.66 0.36 -6.88
N GLU A 42 -17.48 -0.06 -5.92
CA GLU A 42 -17.40 0.35 -4.51
C GLU A 42 -16.06 -0.06 -3.87
N LYS A 43 -15.60 -1.30 -4.10
CA LYS A 43 -14.35 -1.79 -3.52
C LYS A 43 -13.13 -1.17 -4.18
N TRP A 44 -13.23 -0.75 -5.44
CA TRP A 44 -12.12 -0.17 -6.18
C TRP A 44 -11.67 1.14 -5.56
N ASP A 45 -12.61 2.06 -5.26
CA ASP A 45 -12.27 3.34 -4.65
C ASP A 45 -11.64 3.16 -3.27
N THR A 46 -12.19 2.28 -2.43
CA THR A 46 -11.58 1.94 -1.14
C THR A 46 -10.20 1.30 -1.30
N MET A 47 -9.97 0.51 -2.36
CA MET A 47 -8.66 -0.06 -2.66
C MET A 47 -7.66 1.02 -3.10
N LEU A 48 -8.08 2.03 -3.85
CA LEU A 48 -7.22 3.18 -4.18
C LEU A 48 -6.80 3.96 -2.93
N GLU A 49 -7.72 4.19 -2.00
CA GLU A 49 -7.41 4.80 -0.70
C GLU A 49 -6.42 3.95 0.11
N ALA A 50 -6.61 2.63 0.12
CA ALA A 50 -5.69 1.70 0.77
C ALA A 50 -4.29 1.69 0.14
N MET A 51 -4.19 1.78 -1.20
CA MET A 51 -2.91 1.94 -1.90
C MET A 51 -2.22 3.26 -1.55
N GLU A 52 -2.97 4.36 -1.52
CA GLU A 52 -2.44 5.68 -1.16
C GLU A 52 -1.92 5.68 0.30
N TYR A 53 -2.69 5.08 1.21
CA TYR A 53 -2.25 4.87 2.58
C TYR A 53 -0.97 4.04 2.65
N TYR A 54 -0.89 2.94 1.90
CA TYR A 54 0.29 2.08 1.82
C TYR A 54 1.52 2.88 1.37
N VAL A 55 1.41 3.65 0.28
CA VAL A 55 2.50 4.48 -0.26
C VAL A 55 2.95 5.51 0.76
N ASN A 56 2.02 6.22 1.41
CA ASN A 56 2.36 7.24 2.38
C ASN A 56 3.10 6.65 3.59
N LYS A 57 2.66 5.49 4.08
CA LYS A 57 3.36 4.78 5.17
C LYS A 57 4.73 4.24 4.77
N LEU A 58 4.89 3.79 3.52
CA LEU A 58 6.16 3.33 2.96
C LEU A 58 7.07 4.48 2.50
N ARG A 59 6.56 5.71 2.37
CA ARG A 59 7.38 6.92 2.10
C ARG A 59 8.03 7.47 3.36
N ASP A 60 7.37 7.31 4.51
CA ASP A 60 7.88 7.70 5.83
C ASP A 60 8.84 6.73 6.59
N PRO A 61 9.33 5.59 6.08
CA PRO A 61 10.33 4.78 6.76
C PRO A 61 11.65 5.50 6.99
N GLY A 62 11.97 6.50 6.16
CA GLY A 62 13.14 7.36 6.36
C GLY A 62 13.04 8.21 7.64
N LEU A 63 11.83 8.62 8.04
CA LEU A 63 11.57 9.32 9.32
C LEU A 63 11.60 8.33 10.50
N ILE A 64 11.09 7.11 10.29
CA ILE A 64 11.06 6.04 11.29
C ILE A 64 12.48 5.50 11.59
N LEU A 65 13.33 5.35 10.57
CA LEU A 65 14.73 4.93 10.69
C LEU A 65 15.65 6.01 11.27
N ALA A 66 15.35 7.29 11.03
CA ALA A 66 16.17 8.39 11.52
C ALA A 66 15.99 8.69 13.01
N GLN A 67 14.91 8.23 13.64
CA GLN A 67 14.59 8.53 15.04
C GLN A 67 15.02 7.44 16.03
N ASP A 68 14.93 6.15 15.67
CA ASP A 68 15.36 5.04 16.54
C ASP A 68 15.56 3.73 15.73
N CYS A 69 16.78 3.51 15.24
CA CYS A 69 17.10 2.42 14.32
C CYS A 69 16.88 1.03 14.92
N GLU A 70 17.25 0.80 16.19
CA GLU A 70 17.18 -0.52 16.83
C GLU A 70 15.73 -0.98 17.05
N LYS A 71 14.83 -0.07 17.47
CA LYS A 71 13.41 -0.39 17.68
C LYS A 71 12.68 -0.75 16.39
N ASN A 72 13.05 -0.11 15.28
CA ASN A 72 12.36 -0.28 13.99
C ASN A 72 12.99 -1.34 13.08
N LYS A 73 14.22 -1.79 13.38
CA LYS A 73 14.95 -2.80 12.60
C LYS A 73 14.17 -4.10 12.40
N SER A 74 13.49 -4.60 13.44
CA SER A 74 12.69 -5.83 13.36
C SER A 74 11.51 -5.71 12.39
N ILE A 75 10.79 -4.59 12.46
CA ILE A 75 9.65 -4.28 11.60
C ILE A 75 10.12 -4.17 10.15
N ILE A 76 11.20 -3.44 9.92
CA ILE A 76 11.79 -3.20 8.60
C ILE A 76 12.32 -4.48 7.99
N THR A 77 13.02 -5.31 8.78
CA THR A 77 13.48 -6.63 8.32
C THR A 77 12.29 -7.51 7.93
N GLY A 78 11.20 -7.46 8.71
CA GLY A 78 9.96 -8.15 8.38
C GLY A 78 9.36 -7.68 7.05
N ILE A 79 9.29 -6.36 6.83
CA ILE A 79 8.79 -5.78 5.58
C ILE A 79 9.68 -6.18 4.40
N LEU A 80 11.00 -6.07 4.53
CA LEU A 80 11.97 -6.47 3.50
C LEU A 80 11.84 -7.95 3.14
N LYS A 81 11.65 -8.82 4.15
CA LYS A 81 11.44 -10.26 3.96
C LYS A 81 10.15 -10.59 3.20
N ASP A 82 9.10 -9.80 3.43
CA ASP A 82 7.84 -9.97 2.68
C ASP A 82 7.96 -9.48 1.23
N GLY A 83 8.96 -8.63 0.94
CA GLY A 83 9.30 -8.20 -0.41
C GLY A 83 8.41 -7.09 -0.95
N CYS A 84 8.61 -6.78 -2.24
CA CYS A 84 7.79 -5.77 -2.93
C CYS A 84 6.31 -6.20 -2.91
N PRO A 85 5.35 -5.28 -2.65
CA PRO A 85 3.94 -5.63 -2.58
C PRO A 85 3.46 -6.32 -3.85
N ASN A 86 2.72 -7.42 -3.70
CA ASN A 86 2.28 -8.22 -4.82
C ASN A 86 1.39 -7.42 -5.77
N PHE A 87 0.56 -6.52 -5.24
CA PHE A 87 -0.34 -5.69 -6.05
C PHE A 87 0.38 -4.85 -7.12
N VAL A 88 1.66 -4.54 -6.93
CA VAL A 88 2.47 -3.78 -7.91
C VAL A 88 2.61 -4.54 -9.23
N ASN A 89 2.63 -5.87 -9.16
CA ASN A 89 2.90 -6.73 -10.31
C ASN A 89 1.63 -7.41 -10.86
N LEU A 90 0.45 -7.15 -10.28
CA LEU A 90 -0.78 -7.75 -10.77
C LEU A 90 -1.23 -7.13 -12.08
N ALA A 91 -1.47 -7.98 -13.08
CA ALA A 91 -2.12 -7.58 -14.32
C ALA A 91 -3.59 -7.22 -14.06
N VAL A 92 -4.10 -6.26 -14.83
CA VAL A 92 -5.52 -5.89 -14.84
C VAL A 92 -6.05 -5.94 -16.26
N ASP A 93 -7.30 -6.39 -16.41
CA ASP A 93 -8.02 -6.28 -17.66
C ASP A 93 -8.77 -4.94 -17.70
N GLU A 94 -8.16 -3.94 -18.34
CA GLU A 94 -8.76 -2.60 -18.45
C GLU A 94 -10.11 -2.62 -19.16
N LYS A 95 -10.29 -3.49 -20.15
CA LYS A 95 -11.54 -3.57 -20.90
C LYS A 95 -12.66 -4.07 -19.99
N TYR A 96 -12.40 -5.11 -19.20
CA TYR A 96 -13.34 -5.58 -18.19
C TYR A 96 -13.63 -4.50 -17.13
N LEU A 97 -12.60 -3.83 -16.63
CA LEU A 97 -12.74 -2.78 -15.62
C LEU A 97 -13.57 -1.58 -16.09
N LEU A 98 -13.38 -1.14 -17.33
CA LEU A 98 -14.09 0.01 -17.88
C LEU A 98 -15.52 -0.35 -18.31
N ASN A 99 -15.75 -1.54 -18.89
CA ASN A 99 -17.03 -1.89 -19.48
C ASN A 99 -17.97 -2.66 -18.55
N GLU A 100 -17.44 -3.59 -17.74
CA GLU A 100 -18.25 -4.48 -16.90
C GLU A 100 -18.35 -3.96 -15.46
N ILE A 101 -17.27 -3.39 -14.94
CA ILE A 101 -17.25 -2.78 -13.59
C ILE A 101 -17.64 -1.30 -13.62
N ASP A 102 -17.71 -0.69 -14.82
CA ASP A 102 -18.03 0.72 -15.03
C ASP A 102 -17.10 1.65 -14.22
N LEU A 103 -15.79 1.36 -14.28
CA LEU A 103 -14.76 2.27 -13.78
C LEU A 103 -14.54 3.42 -14.76
N THR A 104 -14.27 4.59 -14.20
CA THR A 104 -13.87 5.76 -14.99
C THR A 104 -12.39 5.64 -15.38
N LYS A 105 -12.02 6.24 -16.52
CA LYS A 105 -10.61 6.40 -16.91
C LYS A 105 -9.78 7.10 -15.83
N LYS A 106 -10.38 8.00 -15.05
CA LYS A 106 -9.73 8.68 -13.92
C LYS A 106 -9.37 7.70 -12.79
N GLN A 107 -10.27 6.78 -12.44
CA GLN A 107 -10.00 5.74 -11.43
C GLN A 107 -8.89 4.79 -11.89
N LEU A 108 -8.89 4.40 -13.17
CA LEU A 108 -7.84 3.56 -13.75
C LEU A 108 -6.50 4.29 -13.83
N SER A 109 -6.49 5.58 -14.20
CA SER A 109 -5.27 6.39 -14.20
C SER A 109 -4.70 6.55 -12.79
N ARG A 110 -5.55 6.82 -11.78
CA ARG A 110 -5.12 6.93 -10.37
C ARG A 110 -4.54 5.61 -9.87
N PHE A 111 -5.11 4.49 -10.28
CA PHE A 111 -4.58 3.17 -9.96
C PHE A 111 -3.15 2.97 -10.47
N TYR A 112 -2.88 3.29 -11.75
CA TYR A 112 -1.54 3.18 -12.31
C TYR A 112 -0.55 4.14 -11.65
N GLU A 113 -0.97 5.37 -11.37
CA GLU A 113 -0.15 6.34 -10.64
C GLU A 113 0.25 5.82 -9.26
N LEU A 114 -0.71 5.28 -8.49
CA LEU A 114 -0.45 4.72 -7.16
C LEU A 114 0.45 3.48 -7.23
N ARG A 115 0.26 2.64 -8.25
CA ARG A 115 1.11 1.47 -8.51
C ARG A 115 2.56 1.87 -8.76
N ASP A 116 2.78 2.83 -9.67
CA ASP A 116 4.11 3.31 -10.03
C ASP A 116 4.78 4.04 -8.85
N ASN A 117 4.00 4.84 -8.11
CA ASN A 117 4.46 5.48 -6.89
C ASN A 117 4.86 4.44 -5.83
N THR A 118 4.08 3.37 -5.64
CA THR A 118 4.44 2.27 -4.73
C THR A 118 5.76 1.63 -5.15
N LYS A 119 5.91 1.31 -6.44
CA LYS A 119 7.14 0.69 -6.96
C LYS A 119 8.37 1.56 -6.73
N ARG A 120 8.25 2.86 -6.99
CA ARG A 120 9.32 3.84 -6.77
C ARG A 120 9.68 3.94 -5.27
N THR A 121 8.68 4.13 -4.43
CA THR A 121 8.85 4.27 -2.98
C THR A 121 9.42 2.99 -2.36
N TRP A 122 9.05 1.80 -2.85
CA TRP A 122 9.67 0.54 -2.45
C TRP A 122 11.16 0.49 -2.78
N SER A 123 11.54 0.89 -4.00
CA SER A 123 12.95 0.93 -4.40
C SER A 123 13.77 1.90 -3.53
N GLU A 124 13.20 3.06 -3.21
CA GLU A 124 13.80 4.05 -2.31
C GLU A 124 13.96 3.50 -0.89
N PHE A 125 12.91 2.86 -0.36
CA PHE A 125 12.92 2.21 0.95
C PHE A 125 14.03 1.16 1.07
N VAL A 126 14.14 0.24 0.11
CA VAL A 126 15.20 -0.78 0.07
C VAL A 126 16.59 -0.14 0.05
N THR A 127 16.75 0.92 -0.77
CA THR A 127 18.03 1.65 -0.87
C THR A 127 18.42 2.31 0.45
N ILE A 128 17.46 2.92 1.16
CA ILE A 128 17.69 3.53 2.48
C ILE A 128 18.07 2.46 3.52
N CYS A 129 17.36 1.32 3.55
CA CYS A 129 17.64 0.24 4.48
C CYS A 129 19.05 -0.34 4.28
N ALA A 130 19.46 -0.53 3.02
CA ALA A 130 20.80 -1.00 2.68
C ALA A 130 21.90 -0.05 3.18
N LYS A 131 21.70 1.28 3.05
CA LYS A 131 22.65 2.28 3.59
C LYS A 131 22.79 2.24 5.10
N GLN A 132 21.75 1.79 5.82
CA GLN A 132 21.73 1.67 7.28
C GLN A 132 22.20 0.27 7.76
N ASN A 133 22.77 -0.55 6.88
CA ASN A 133 23.16 -1.95 7.14
C ASN A 133 21.99 -2.84 7.62
N VAL A 134 20.75 -2.45 7.32
CA VAL A 134 19.57 -3.31 7.48
C VAL A 134 19.35 -3.99 6.13
N THR A 135 20.10 -5.06 5.91
CA THR A 135 20.03 -5.86 4.68
C THR A 135 19.43 -7.23 4.99
N MET A 136 18.79 -7.85 3.99
CA MET A 136 18.51 -9.28 4.09
C MET A 136 19.84 -10.02 3.94
N HIS A 137 20.28 -10.73 4.98
CA HIS A 137 21.17 -11.86 4.77
C HIS A 137 20.32 -12.93 4.06
N VAL A 138 20.53 -13.02 2.75
CA VAL A 138 19.96 -14.07 1.89
C VAL A 138 20.55 -15.41 2.31
#